data_AF-A0A6G5A8I0-F1
#
_entry.id   AF-A0A6G5A8I0-F1
#
_cell.length_a   1.000
_cell.length_b   1.000
_cell.length_c   1.000
_cell.angle_alpha   90.00
_cell.angle_beta   90.00
_cell.angle_gamma   90.00
#
_symmetry.space_group_name_H-M   'P 1'
#
loop_
_entity.id
_entity.type
_entity.pdbx_description
1 polymer ?
#
loop_
_entity_poly.entity_id
_entity_poly.type
_entity_poly.pdbx_seq_one_letter_code
_entity_poly.pdbx_strand_id
1 'polypeptide(L)'
;ELQFEHRNLLEENIKVLLSTSKNHHFLIDGRTCCVKGAGIKVTLIDDNFSRLTYNNEIFLRMRNYNCVYKDKTAQYLTLERIIKNRWDLFHPETNALWLAYLCGHLSDYLTVPNPTGEWQRRLELLAFMQRDLHRVHSADEFVWLYINKIGHVHADHGYQPHSWGGRRPSGPPIYTGLLSLLRWRDKKKNEDDNPPGHSASPHAHRSGASSAPPELDKEQNK
;
A
#
# COMPACT_ATOMS: atom_id res chain seq x y z
N GLU A 1 -5.23 -4.43 -12.84
CA GLU A 1 -3.85 -4.73 -12.41
C GLU A 1 -3.58 -4.01 -11.08
N LEU A 2 -2.89 -4.65 -10.14
CA LEU A 2 -2.53 -4.04 -8.84
C LEU A 2 -1.11 -3.49 -8.95
N GLN A 3 -0.93 -2.20 -8.72
CA GLN A 3 0.39 -1.55 -8.74
C GLN A 3 0.65 -0.88 -7.40
N PHE A 4 1.72 -1.21 -6.70
CA PHE A 4 1.96 -0.69 -5.35
C PHE A 4 3.38 -0.15 -5.18
N GLU A 5 3.51 1.00 -4.55
CA GLU A 5 4.77 1.58 -4.09
C GLU A 5 4.63 1.98 -2.62
N HIS A 6 5.55 1.54 -1.75
CA HIS A 6 5.51 1.93 -0.33
C HIS A 6 5.95 3.39 -0.14
N ARG A 7 6.99 3.79 -0.88
CA ARG A 7 7.67 5.09 -0.89
C ARG A 7 8.27 5.55 0.44
N ASN A 8 7.95 4.97 1.58
CA ASN A 8 8.57 5.29 2.88
C ASN A 8 8.96 4.03 3.66
N LEU A 9 9.76 3.14 3.08
CA LEU A 9 10.05 1.85 3.72
C LEU A 9 11.38 1.88 4.47
N LEU A 10 11.40 2.68 5.54
CA LEU A 10 12.45 2.69 6.54
C LEU A 10 12.30 1.51 7.52
N GLU A 11 13.30 1.25 8.36
CA GLU A 11 13.25 0.11 9.30
C GLU A 11 12.10 0.20 10.31
N GLU A 12 11.75 1.41 10.77
CA GLU A 12 10.64 1.65 11.68
C GLU A 12 9.28 1.27 11.08
N ASN A 13 9.23 1.22 9.75
CA ASN A 13 8.04 0.83 8.97
C ASN A 13 8.04 -0.67 8.64
N ILE A 14 8.89 -1.45 9.30
CA ILE A 14 8.95 -2.91 9.23
C ILE A 14 8.71 -3.50 10.61
N LYS A 15 7.59 -4.18 10.77
CA LYS A 15 7.29 -4.92 11.99
C LYS A 15 7.76 -6.37 11.85
N VAL A 16 8.66 -6.78 12.74
CA VAL A 16 9.07 -8.18 12.89
C VAL A 16 8.28 -8.81 14.03
N LEU A 17 7.55 -9.89 13.72
CA LEU A 17 6.74 -10.64 14.66
C LEU A 17 7.27 -12.07 14.78
N LEU A 18 7.13 -12.68 15.95
CA LEU A 18 7.37 -14.13 16.08
C LEU A 18 6.35 -14.91 15.25
N SER A 19 6.82 -16.00 14.65
CA SER A 19 6.01 -16.87 13.80
C SER A 19 6.36 -18.32 14.06
N THR A 20 5.35 -19.15 14.27
CA THR A 20 5.51 -20.61 14.36
C THR A 20 5.66 -21.27 12.99
N SER A 21 5.33 -20.56 11.90
CA SER A 21 5.49 -21.05 10.54
C SER A 21 6.97 -21.17 10.16
N LYS A 22 7.38 -22.38 9.77
CA LYS A 22 8.75 -22.65 9.26
C LYS A 22 8.99 -22.03 7.89
N ASN A 23 7.95 -21.88 7.09
CA ASN A 23 7.98 -21.34 5.74
C ASN A 23 6.85 -20.32 5.55
N HIS A 24 7.09 -19.33 4.68
CA HIS A 24 6.08 -18.39 4.21
C HIS A 24 5.87 -18.58 2.72
N HIS A 25 4.60 -18.65 2.33
CA HIS A 25 4.18 -18.84 0.94
C HIS A 25 3.52 -17.56 0.42
N PHE A 26 3.85 -17.19 -0.80
CA PHE A 26 3.27 -16.04 -1.50
C PHE A 26 3.15 -16.32 -3.00
N LEU A 27 2.32 -15.53 -3.69
CA LEU A 27 2.08 -15.67 -5.12
C LEU A 27 2.72 -14.52 -5.88
N ILE A 28 3.47 -14.84 -6.93
CA ILE A 28 3.95 -13.89 -7.94
C ILE A 28 3.58 -14.46 -9.31
N ASP A 29 2.85 -13.70 -10.12
CA ASP A 29 2.42 -14.11 -11.46
C ASP A 29 1.75 -15.51 -11.51
N GLY A 30 0.93 -15.80 -10.50
CA GLY A 30 0.23 -17.08 -10.36
C GLY A 30 1.12 -18.27 -9.98
N ARG A 31 2.39 -18.04 -9.68
CA ARG A 31 3.34 -19.05 -9.20
C ARG A 31 3.52 -18.94 -7.71
N THR A 32 3.58 -20.09 -7.06
CA THR A 32 3.78 -20.17 -5.62
C THR A 32 5.26 -20.11 -5.30
N CYS A 33 5.64 -19.08 -4.55
CA CYS A 33 6.97 -18.90 -4.01
C CYS A 33 6.97 -19.25 -2.53
N CYS A 34 8.04 -19.88 -2.06
CA CYS A 34 8.22 -20.27 -0.68
C CYS A 34 9.58 -19.79 -0.16
N VAL A 35 9.59 -19.13 0.99
CA VAL A 35 10.81 -18.71 1.71
C VAL A 35 10.83 -19.27 3.13
N LYS A 36 12.02 -19.53 3.67
CA LYS A 36 12.16 -19.96 5.07
C LYS A 36 11.76 -18.80 6.00
N GLY A 37 10.90 -19.08 6.97
CA GLY A 37 10.39 -18.08 7.91
C GLY A 37 11.35 -17.75 9.05
N ALA A 38 12.33 -18.61 9.36
CA ALA A 38 13.31 -18.41 10.43
C ALA A 38 12.70 -18.02 11.80
N GLY A 39 11.46 -18.47 12.09
CA GLY A 39 10.75 -18.14 13.33
C GLY A 39 10.16 -16.73 13.39
N ILE A 40 10.22 -15.97 12.29
CA ILE A 40 9.72 -14.59 12.22
C ILE A 40 8.73 -14.41 11.06
N LYS A 41 7.90 -13.38 11.16
CA LYS A 41 7.04 -12.86 10.09
C LYS A 41 7.26 -11.36 10.00
N VAL A 42 7.53 -10.90 8.79
CA VAL A 42 7.73 -9.48 8.48
C VAL A 42 6.41 -8.89 8.00
N THR A 43 6.04 -7.71 8.51
CA THR A 43 4.84 -6.96 8.10
C THR A 43 5.23 -5.52 7.82
N LEU A 44 4.92 -5.01 6.63
CA LEU A 44 5.09 -3.60 6.29
C LEU A 44 3.97 -2.78 6.94
N ILE A 45 4.31 -1.62 7.48
CA ILE A 45 3.36 -0.68 8.12
C ILE A 45 3.61 0.74 7.61
N ASP A 46 2.72 1.67 7.99
CA ASP A 46 2.77 3.09 7.59
C ASP A 46 2.73 3.30 6.06
N ASP A 47 1.52 3.32 5.52
CA ASP A 47 1.26 3.53 4.10
C ASP A 47 1.04 5.01 3.72
N ASN A 48 1.42 5.94 4.59
CA ASN A 48 1.09 7.37 4.45
C ASN A 48 1.65 8.02 3.17
N PHE A 49 2.77 7.53 2.65
CA PHE A 49 3.35 7.99 1.39
C PHE A 49 3.14 7.02 0.23
N SER A 50 2.43 5.92 0.46
CA SER A 50 2.27 4.89 -0.54
C SER A 50 1.41 5.35 -1.71
N ARG A 51 1.64 4.71 -2.86
CA ARG A 51 0.84 4.86 -4.07
C ARG A 51 0.34 3.49 -4.50
N LEU A 52 -0.95 3.40 -4.78
CA LEU A 52 -1.59 2.16 -5.20
C LEU A 52 -2.48 2.41 -6.41
N THR A 53 -2.44 1.55 -7.42
CA THR A 53 -3.54 1.42 -8.39
C THR A 53 -4.29 0.13 -8.12
N TYR A 54 -5.61 0.24 -7.99
CA TYR A 54 -6.51 -0.91 -7.89
C TYR A 54 -7.79 -0.60 -8.69
N ASN A 55 -8.24 -1.56 -9.51
CA ASN A 55 -9.41 -1.38 -10.40
C ASN A 55 -9.37 -0.08 -11.24
N ASN A 56 -8.19 0.26 -11.78
CA ASN A 56 -7.92 1.48 -12.55
C ASN A 56 -8.06 2.79 -11.77
N GLU A 57 -8.19 2.72 -10.44
CA GLU A 57 -8.26 3.87 -9.56
C GLU A 57 -6.92 4.05 -8.84
N ILE A 58 -6.40 5.28 -8.84
CA ILE A 58 -5.14 5.65 -8.17
C ILE A 58 -5.46 6.16 -6.76
N PHE A 59 -4.80 5.54 -5.78
CA PHE A 59 -4.80 5.93 -4.37
C PHE A 59 -3.43 6.49 -4.03
N LEU A 60 -3.40 7.76 -3.63
CA LEU A 60 -2.20 8.47 -3.22
C LEU A 60 -2.53 9.18 -1.91
N ARG A 61 -1.91 8.76 -0.81
CA ARG A 61 -2.20 9.33 0.52
C ARG A 61 -1.56 10.70 0.70
N MET A 62 -0.24 10.80 0.52
CA MET A 62 0.49 12.07 0.55
C MET A 62 1.30 12.26 -0.73
N ARG A 63 1.31 13.51 -1.21
CA ARG A 63 1.91 13.88 -2.50
C ARG A 63 3.37 14.33 -2.41
N ASN A 64 3.92 14.61 -1.23
CA ASN A 64 5.31 15.07 -1.09
C ASN A 64 5.79 14.96 0.36
N TYR A 65 7.07 14.67 0.57
CA TYR A 65 7.75 14.70 1.87
C TYR A 65 8.04 16.10 2.38
N ASN A 66 8.07 17.11 1.51
CA ASN A 66 8.32 18.52 1.88
C ASN A 66 7.34 19.06 2.92
N CYS A 67 6.14 18.47 3.04
CA CYS A 67 5.20 18.87 4.09
C CYS A 67 5.49 18.25 5.46
N VAL A 68 6.40 17.27 5.55
CA VAL A 68 6.70 16.50 6.76
C VAL A 68 8.15 16.63 7.19
N TYR A 69 9.10 16.61 6.26
CA TYR A 69 10.55 16.60 6.55
C TYR A 69 11.25 17.79 5.90
N LYS A 70 11.98 18.56 6.71
CA LYS A 70 12.83 19.66 6.23
C LYS A 70 14.19 19.16 5.74
N ASP A 71 14.73 18.15 6.41
CA ASP A 71 16.00 17.51 6.04
C ASP A 71 15.72 16.22 5.28
N LYS A 72 16.27 16.13 4.05
CA LYS A 72 16.08 14.97 3.19
C LYS A 72 17.28 14.05 3.25
N THR A 73 17.01 12.77 3.50
CA THR A 73 18.00 11.69 3.32
C THR A 73 18.29 11.45 1.84
N ALA A 74 19.39 10.75 1.54
CA ALA A 74 19.77 10.40 0.17
C ALA A 74 18.67 9.58 -0.55
N GLN A 75 17.94 8.75 0.19
CA GLN A 75 16.82 7.95 -0.31
C GLN A 75 15.68 8.84 -0.80
N TYR A 76 15.27 9.85 -0.02
CA TYR A 76 14.21 10.77 -0.45
C TYR A 76 14.65 11.65 -1.63
N LEU A 77 15.90 12.09 -1.68
CA LEU A 77 16.43 12.82 -2.84
C LEU A 77 16.41 11.96 -4.11
N THR A 78 16.74 10.67 -3.98
CA THR A 78 16.70 9.72 -5.11
C THR A 78 15.26 9.42 -5.53
N LEU A 79 14.36 9.22 -4.57
CA LEU A 79 12.93 9.05 -4.80
C LEU A 79 12.33 10.22 -5.60
N GLU A 80 12.65 11.46 -5.23
CA GLU A 80 12.17 12.64 -5.96
C GLU A 80 12.71 12.72 -7.39
N ARG A 81 13.97 12.33 -7.61
CA ARG A 81 14.57 12.26 -8.95
C ARG A 81 13.91 11.21 -9.84
N ILE A 82 13.49 10.09 -9.27
CA ILE A 82 12.71 9.04 -9.96
C ILE A 82 11.34 9.60 -10.33
N ILE A 83 10.62 10.13 -9.34
CA ILE A 83 9.21 10.54 -9.49
C ILE A 83 9.07 11.78 -10.39
N LYS A 84 10.05 12.70 -10.40
CA LYS A 84 10.04 13.94 -11.19
C LYS A 84 8.75 14.74 -11.01
N ASN A 85 8.28 14.82 -9.76
CA ASN A 85 7.02 15.46 -9.37
C ASN A 85 5.72 14.83 -9.95
N ARG A 86 5.80 13.63 -10.55
CA ARG A 86 4.67 12.86 -11.08
C ARG A 86 4.25 11.75 -10.11
N TRP A 87 3.77 12.15 -8.93
CA TRP A 87 3.46 11.26 -7.79
C TRP A 87 2.29 10.30 -8.04
N ASP A 88 1.43 10.60 -9.00
CA ASP A 88 0.30 9.79 -9.44
C ASP A 88 0.72 8.59 -10.32
N LEU A 89 1.82 8.74 -11.06
CA LEU A 89 2.35 7.69 -11.91
C LEU A 89 2.96 6.56 -11.08
N PHE A 90 3.01 5.37 -11.69
CA PHE A 90 3.62 4.19 -11.10
C PHE A 90 5.10 4.16 -11.43
N HIS A 91 5.94 4.10 -10.40
CA HIS A 91 7.39 4.01 -10.47
C HIS A 91 7.85 2.80 -9.64
N PRO A 92 7.79 1.57 -10.18
CA PRO A 92 8.12 0.36 -9.42
C PRO A 92 9.55 0.35 -8.87
N GLU A 93 10.46 1.12 -9.48
CA GLU A 93 11.86 1.23 -9.05
C GLU A 93 11.98 1.87 -7.66
N THR A 94 10.95 2.57 -7.18
CA THR A 94 10.96 3.14 -5.83
C THR A 94 10.98 2.04 -4.77
N ASN A 95 10.32 0.90 -5.00
CA ASN A 95 10.40 -0.23 -4.07
C ASN A 95 11.80 -0.86 -4.09
N ALA A 96 12.44 -0.97 -5.26
CA ALA A 96 13.82 -1.46 -5.38
C ALA A 96 14.81 -0.54 -4.64
N LEU A 97 14.63 0.78 -4.75
CA LEU A 97 15.39 1.77 -3.98
C LEU A 97 15.29 1.53 -2.46
N TRP A 98 14.08 1.31 -1.95
CA TRP A 98 13.91 1.07 -0.51
C TRP A 98 14.48 -0.26 -0.05
N LEU A 99 14.34 -1.32 -0.84
CA LEU A 99 15.00 -2.60 -0.56
C LEU A 99 16.53 -2.44 -0.54
N ALA A 100 17.10 -1.64 -1.46
CA ALA A 100 18.54 -1.38 -1.47
C ALA A 100 19.00 -0.63 -0.20
N TYR A 101 18.20 0.32 0.26
CA TYR A 101 18.41 0.97 1.55
C TYR A 101 18.42 -0.05 2.70
N LEU A 102 17.42 -0.94 2.76
CA LEU A 102 17.33 -1.96 3.81
C LEU A 102 18.52 -2.93 3.78
N CYS A 103 19.00 -3.34 2.61
CA CYS A 103 20.20 -4.17 2.52
C CYS A 103 21.44 -3.49 3.11
N GLY A 104 21.65 -2.21 2.80
CA GLY A 104 22.74 -1.42 3.38
C GLY A 104 22.58 -1.26 4.89
N HIS A 105 21.39 -0.89 5.32
CA HIS A 105 21.08 -0.67 6.72
C HIS A 105 21.24 -1.93 7.57
N LEU A 106 20.79 -3.09 7.08
CA LEU A 106 21.04 -4.38 7.72
C LEU A 106 22.53 -4.73 7.72
N SER A 107 23.28 -4.37 6.69
CA SER A 107 24.74 -4.59 6.66
C SER A 107 25.44 -3.79 7.75
N ASP A 108 25.02 -2.53 7.97
CA ASP A 108 25.56 -1.67 9.03
C ASP A 108 25.30 -2.28 10.42
N TYR A 109 24.07 -2.75 10.68
CA TYR A 109 23.73 -3.43 11.95
C TYR A 109 24.50 -4.73 12.18
N LEU A 110 24.77 -5.47 11.10
CA LEU A 110 25.45 -6.76 11.17
C LEU A 110 26.97 -6.62 11.14
N THR A 111 27.52 -5.41 11.02
CA THR A 111 28.96 -5.19 10.98
C THR A 111 29.56 -5.49 12.36
N VAL A 112 30.14 -6.68 12.47
CA VAL A 112 31.01 -7.09 13.57
C VAL A 112 32.48 -6.95 13.14
N PRO A 113 33.40 -6.55 14.03
CA PRO A 113 34.83 -6.57 13.72
C PRO A 113 35.28 -7.99 13.36
N ASN A 114 35.93 -8.15 12.19
CA ASN A 114 36.40 -9.44 11.65
C ASN A 114 35.30 -10.53 11.59
N PRO A 115 34.25 -10.35 10.75
CA PRO A 115 33.23 -11.37 10.59
C PRO A 115 33.88 -12.65 10.03
N THR A 116 33.64 -13.81 10.67
CA THR A 116 34.16 -15.09 10.20
C THR A 116 33.03 -16.02 9.76
N GLY A 117 33.32 -16.88 8.78
CA GLY A 117 32.45 -17.99 8.40
C GLY A 117 31.10 -17.54 7.81
N GLU A 118 30.01 -17.86 8.50
CA GLU A 118 28.64 -17.61 8.03
C GLU A 118 28.28 -16.12 7.99
N TRP A 119 28.74 -15.33 8.96
CA TRP A 119 28.42 -13.90 9.04
C TRP A 119 28.99 -13.12 7.86
N GLN A 120 30.22 -13.42 7.48
CA GLN A 120 30.85 -12.80 6.31
C GLN A 120 30.06 -13.10 5.03
N ARG A 121 29.62 -14.36 4.83
CA ARG A 121 28.80 -14.73 3.67
C ARG A 121 27.45 -14.02 3.64
N ARG A 122 26.83 -13.78 4.79
CA ARG A 122 25.56 -13.03 4.90
C ARG A 122 25.78 -11.55 4.53
N LEU A 123 26.85 -10.93 5.00
CA LEU A 123 27.22 -9.55 4.64
C LEU A 123 27.53 -9.42 3.14
N GLU A 124 28.29 -10.36 2.57
CA GLU A 124 28.56 -10.41 1.13
C GLU A 124 27.25 -10.56 0.33
N LEU A 125 26.34 -11.42 0.78
CA LEU A 125 25.03 -11.59 0.14
C LEU A 125 24.21 -10.30 0.16
N LEU A 126 24.16 -9.58 1.30
CA LEU A 126 23.47 -8.30 1.40
C LEU A 126 24.09 -7.25 0.48
N ALA A 127 25.43 -7.18 0.40
CA ALA A 127 26.12 -6.27 -0.50
C ALA A 127 25.83 -6.58 -1.98
N PHE A 128 25.80 -7.86 -2.37
CA PHE A 128 25.41 -8.26 -3.72
C PHE A 128 23.95 -7.92 -4.02
N MET A 129 23.03 -8.20 -3.09
CA MET A 129 21.62 -7.84 -3.23
C MET A 129 21.44 -6.33 -3.39
N GLN A 130 22.11 -5.53 -2.55
CA GLN A 130 22.05 -4.06 -2.63
C GLN A 130 22.52 -3.56 -4.00
N ARG A 131 23.66 -4.06 -4.48
CA ARG A 131 24.20 -3.68 -5.80
C ARG A 131 23.23 -4.04 -6.93
N ASP A 132 22.64 -5.23 -6.88
CA ASP A 132 21.72 -5.70 -7.92
C ASP A 132 20.38 -4.94 -7.85
N LEU A 133 19.92 -4.57 -6.66
CA LEU A 133 18.71 -3.74 -6.45
C LEU A 133 18.82 -2.35 -7.08
N HIS A 134 20.04 -1.81 -7.22
CA HIS A 134 20.26 -0.55 -7.95
C HIS A 134 20.16 -0.69 -9.48
N ARG A 135 20.09 -1.93 -10.01
CA ARG A 135 20.08 -2.21 -11.45
C ARG A 135 18.74 -2.72 -11.96
N VAL A 136 17.92 -3.30 -11.09
CA VAL A 136 16.57 -3.75 -11.43
C VAL A 136 15.59 -2.58 -11.47
N HIS A 137 14.50 -2.77 -12.20
CA HIS A 137 13.43 -1.79 -12.35
C HIS A 137 12.29 -1.98 -11.33
N SER A 138 12.26 -3.10 -10.61
CA SER A 138 11.17 -3.39 -9.68
C SER A 138 11.56 -4.39 -8.58
N ALA A 139 10.73 -4.46 -7.55
CA ALA A 139 10.89 -5.45 -6.48
C ALA A 139 10.56 -6.88 -6.94
N ASP A 140 9.60 -7.06 -7.87
CA ASP A 140 9.28 -8.37 -8.44
C ASP A 140 10.43 -8.91 -9.30
N GLU A 141 11.08 -8.07 -10.11
CA GLU A 141 12.28 -8.44 -10.85
C GLU A 141 13.38 -8.92 -9.89
N PHE A 142 13.62 -8.19 -8.80
CA PHE A 142 14.57 -8.62 -7.77
C PHE A 142 14.20 -9.97 -7.15
N VAL A 143 12.92 -10.18 -6.81
CA VAL A 143 12.48 -11.47 -6.26
C VAL A 143 12.73 -12.59 -7.26
N TRP A 144 12.43 -12.40 -8.55
CA TRP A 144 12.71 -13.42 -9.57
C TRP A 144 14.20 -13.74 -9.71
N LEU A 145 15.08 -12.75 -9.57
CA LEU A 145 16.54 -12.97 -9.58
C LEU A 145 17.06 -13.76 -8.37
N TYR A 146 16.39 -13.66 -7.22
CA TYR A 146 16.88 -14.21 -5.95
C TYR A 146 16.05 -15.38 -5.38
N ILE A 147 14.83 -15.64 -5.87
CA ILE A 147 13.92 -16.62 -5.26
C ILE A 147 14.52 -18.03 -5.20
N ASN A 148 15.28 -18.44 -6.22
CA ASN A 148 15.95 -19.75 -6.24
C ASN A 148 17.20 -19.81 -5.34
N LYS A 149 17.72 -18.65 -4.88
CA LYS A 149 18.85 -18.56 -3.95
C LYS A 149 18.38 -18.57 -2.49
N ILE A 150 17.23 -17.96 -2.20
CA ILE A 150 16.72 -17.75 -0.82
C ILE A 150 15.50 -18.61 -0.47
N GLY A 151 14.93 -19.29 -1.45
CA GLY A 151 13.70 -20.05 -1.34
C GLY A 151 13.56 -21.04 -2.50
N HIS A 152 12.32 -21.28 -2.92
CA HIS A 152 12.03 -22.03 -4.13
C HIS A 152 10.66 -21.65 -4.70
N VAL A 153 10.46 -21.96 -5.98
CA VAL A 153 9.18 -21.85 -6.67
C VAL A 153 8.60 -23.25 -6.79
N HIS A 154 7.33 -23.44 -6.42
CA HIS A 154 6.67 -24.72 -6.63
C HIS A 154 6.42 -24.94 -8.13
N ALA A 155 6.67 -26.16 -8.62
CA ALA A 155 6.46 -26.52 -10.02
C ALA A 155 4.99 -26.43 -10.44
N ASP A 156 4.08 -26.60 -9.49
CA ASP A 156 2.64 -26.63 -9.74
C ASP A 156 2.01 -25.29 -9.37
N HIS A 157 1.04 -24.82 -10.18
CA HIS A 157 0.13 -23.71 -9.88
C HIS A 157 -0.84 -24.02 -8.70
N GLY A 158 -0.49 -25.01 -7.85
CA GLY A 158 -1.37 -25.65 -6.88
C GLY A 158 -1.51 -24.95 -5.54
N TYR A 159 -0.91 -23.79 -5.32
CA TYR A 159 -1.21 -23.04 -4.09
C TYR A 159 -2.55 -22.33 -4.25
N GLN A 160 -3.58 -23.00 -3.75
CA GLN A 160 -4.73 -22.29 -3.26
C GLN A 160 -4.26 -21.53 -2.01
N PRO A 161 -4.23 -20.19 -2.02
CA PRO A 161 -3.99 -19.44 -0.80
C PRO A 161 -4.94 -19.99 0.25
N HIS A 162 -4.43 -20.21 1.48
CA HIS A 162 -5.29 -20.56 2.59
C HIS A 162 -6.43 -19.55 2.55
N SER A 163 -7.63 -20.03 2.23
CA SER A 163 -8.79 -19.17 2.29
C SER A 163 -8.79 -18.61 3.70
N TRP A 164 -8.91 -17.29 3.83
CA TRP A 164 -9.14 -16.63 5.11
C TRP A 164 -10.54 -17.00 5.67
N GLY A 165 -10.95 -18.27 5.54
CA GLY A 165 -12.20 -18.87 5.98
C GLY A 165 -12.04 -19.79 7.20
N GLY A 166 -10.83 -20.02 7.70
CA GLY A 166 -10.59 -20.79 8.93
C GLY A 166 -10.58 -19.89 10.17
N ARG A 167 -11.74 -19.77 10.84
CA ARG A 167 -12.00 -19.00 12.09
C ARG A 167 -11.51 -17.54 12.07
N ARG A 168 -12.46 -16.62 11.88
CA ARG A 168 -12.30 -15.20 12.27
C ARG A 168 -11.79 -15.15 13.73
N PRO A 169 -10.64 -14.52 14.02
CA PRO A 169 -10.41 -13.99 15.35
C PRO A 169 -11.59 -13.04 15.64
N SER A 170 -12.20 -13.16 16.81
CA SER A 170 -13.21 -12.20 17.27
C SER A 170 -12.53 -10.85 17.52
N GLY A 171 -12.32 -10.09 16.46
CA GLY A 171 -11.65 -8.79 16.47
C GLY A 171 -11.44 -8.27 15.04
N PRO A 172 -11.51 -6.95 14.80
CA PRO A 172 -11.34 -6.40 13.47
C PRO A 172 -9.90 -6.65 12.96
N PRO A 173 -9.72 -7.06 11.69
CA PRO A 173 -8.40 -7.27 11.11
C PRO A 173 -7.62 -5.95 11.04
N ILE A 174 -6.32 -5.99 11.37
CA ILE A 174 -5.40 -4.84 11.50
C ILE A 174 -5.17 -4.08 10.17
N TYR A 175 -5.68 -4.58 9.03
CA TYR A 175 -5.68 -3.89 7.73
C TYR A 175 -6.73 -2.77 7.63
N THR A 176 -7.15 -2.19 8.75
CA THR A 176 -8.31 -1.30 8.81
C THR A 176 -8.13 -0.06 7.95
N GLY A 177 -6.95 0.58 7.88
CA GLY A 177 -6.80 1.85 7.17
C GLY A 177 -7.13 1.80 5.66
N LEU A 178 -6.34 1.06 4.89
CA LEU A 178 -6.46 1.03 3.43
C LEU A 178 -7.71 0.29 2.95
N LEU A 179 -8.03 -0.86 3.56
CA LEU A 179 -9.21 -1.64 3.19
C LEU A 179 -10.52 -0.99 3.66
N SER A 180 -10.54 -0.25 4.77
CA SER A 180 -11.74 0.53 5.15
C SER A 180 -11.98 1.69 4.20
N LEU A 181 -10.92 2.35 3.72
CA LEU A 181 -11.02 3.41 2.73
C LEU A 181 -11.56 2.87 1.39
N LEU A 182 -11.04 1.73 0.93
CA LEU A 182 -11.52 1.04 -0.27
C LEU A 182 -13.00 0.66 -0.15
N ARG A 183 -13.39 0.04 0.98
CA ARG A 183 -14.81 -0.31 1.25
C ARG A 183 -15.72 0.90 1.39
N TRP A 184 -15.23 1.99 2.00
CA TRP A 184 -15.98 3.24 2.12
C TRP A 184 -16.24 3.87 0.74
N ARG A 185 -15.26 3.81 -0.17
CA ARG A 185 -15.42 4.30 -1.54
C ARG A 185 -16.38 3.45 -2.36
N ASP A 186 -16.29 2.12 -2.27
CA ASP A 186 -17.24 1.21 -2.92
C ASP A 186 -18.68 1.47 -2.43
N LYS A 187 -18.84 1.72 -1.13
CA LYS A 187 -20.15 2.08 -0.55
C LYS A 187 -20.67 3.40 -1.12
N LYS A 188 -19.81 4.42 -1.21
CA LYS A 188 -20.20 5.73 -1.74
C LYS A 188 -20.57 5.66 -3.23
N LYS A 189 -19.82 4.89 -4.02
CA LYS A 189 -20.12 4.65 -5.44
C LYS A 189 -21.47 3.95 -5.63
N ASN A 190 -21.79 2.95 -4.80
CA ASN A 190 -23.09 2.29 -4.82
C ASN A 190 -24.26 3.20 -4.37
N GLU A 191 -24.00 4.15 -3.47
CA GLU A 191 -25.01 5.16 -3.05
C GLU A 191 -25.24 6.21 -4.14
N ASP A 192 -24.21 6.60 -4.88
CA ASP A 192 -24.29 7.52 -6.01
C ASP A 192 -24.98 6.86 -7.24
N ASP A 193 -24.77 5.56 -7.46
CA ASP A 193 -25.40 4.79 -8.55
C ASP A 193 -26.85 4.37 -8.25
N ASN A 194 -27.28 4.37 -6.99
CA ASN A 194 -28.63 3.98 -6.59
C ASN A 194 -29.14 4.84 -5.40
N PRO A 195 -29.50 6.10 -5.64
CA PRO A 195 -29.95 7.01 -4.59
C PRO A 195 -31.22 6.46 -3.93
N PRO A 196 -31.35 6.50 -2.59
CA PRO A 196 -32.54 6.01 -1.92
C PRO A 196 -33.76 6.81 -2.38
N GLY A 197 -34.67 6.11 -3.06
CA GLY A 197 -35.92 6.67 -3.58
C GLY A 197 -36.75 7.31 -2.48
N HIS A 198 -37.22 8.53 -2.73
CA HIS A 198 -38.19 9.21 -1.90
C HIS A 198 -39.45 8.35 -1.75
N SER A 199 -39.63 7.79 -0.56
CA SER A 199 -40.92 7.25 -0.13
C SER A 199 -41.92 8.39 -0.03
N ALA A 200 -42.87 8.40 -0.95
CA ALA A 200 -44.09 9.17 -0.80
C ALA A 200 -44.80 8.73 0.48
N SER A 201 -45.17 9.68 1.34
CA SER A 201 -46.22 9.49 2.33
C SER A 201 -47.24 10.62 2.24
N PRO A 202 -48.54 10.29 2.28
CA PRO A 202 -49.62 11.24 2.08
C PRO A 202 -50.07 11.80 3.43
N HIS A 203 -50.31 13.11 3.54
CA HIS A 203 -51.33 13.59 4.47
C HIS A 203 -51.95 14.91 4.05
N ALA A 204 -53.27 14.84 3.95
CA ALA A 204 -54.29 15.87 3.86
C ALA A 204 -53.99 17.18 4.61
N HIS A 205 -54.42 18.30 4.02
CA HIS A 205 -55.23 19.27 4.75
C HIS A 205 -56.22 20.02 3.86
N ARG A 206 -57.37 20.24 4.50
CA ARG A 206 -58.67 20.80 4.12
C ARG A 206 -58.62 22.28 3.70
N SER A 207 -59.36 22.58 2.62
CA SER A 207 -60.38 23.65 2.44
C SER A 207 -60.17 25.07 2.99
N GLY A 208 -60.37 26.07 2.09
CA GLY A 208 -61.34 27.15 2.34
C GLY A 208 -60.93 28.59 2.02
N ALA A 209 -61.55 29.16 0.96
CA ALA A 209 -61.97 30.56 0.72
C ALA A 209 -60.92 31.70 0.76
N SER A 210 -60.61 32.39 -0.35
CA SER A 210 -61.39 33.41 -1.10
C SER A 210 -61.21 34.85 -0.58
N SER A 211 -60.46 35.68 -1.33
CA SER A 211 -60.85 37.05 -1.70
C SER A 211 -59.80 37.70 -2.62
N ALA A 212 -60.29 38.39 -3.64
CA ALA A 212 -59.60 38.98 -4.80
C ALA A 212 -59.02 40.41 -4.49
N PRO A 213 -58.34 41.07 -5.46
CA PRO A 213 -57.33 42.14 -5.28
C PRO A 213 -57.91 43.57 -5.41
N PRO A 214 -57.12 44.68 -5.32
CA PRO A 214 -56.37 45.24 -6.49
C PRO A 214 -55.06 46.02 -6.14
N GLU A 215 -54.07 46.08 -7.05
CA GLU A 215 -53.55 47.24 -7.83
C GLU A 215 -52.67 48.33 -7.16
N LEU A 216 -51.57 48.66 -7.89
CA LEU A 216 -50.86 49.96 -8.07
C LEU A 216 -50.13 50.56 -6.82
N ASP A 217 -48.97 51.21 -6.86
CA ASP A 217 -48.20 51.92 -7.89
C ASP A 217 -46.76 52.21 -7.34
N LYS A 218 -45.76 52.24 -8.24
CA LYS A 218 -44.62 53.18 -8.37
C LYS A 218 -43.54 53.46 -7.27
N GLU A 219 -42.41 53.92 -7.84
CA GLU A 219 -41.23 54.66 -7.31
C GLU A 219 -40.06 53.84 -6.73
N GLN A 220 -38.93 53.68 -7.43
CA GLN A 220 -37.83 54.63 -7.73
C GLN A 220 -37.07 55.20 -6.52
N ASN A 221 -35.75 55.00 -6.56
CA ASN A 221 -34.65 55.74 -5.93
C ASN A 221 -34.55 55.77 -4.40
N LYS A 222 -33.54 55.06 -3.86
CA LYS A 222 -32.21 55.65 -3.59
C LYS A 222 -31.16 54.58 -3.31
#